data_AF-A0A914IM42-F1
#
_entry.id   AF-A0A914IM42-F1
#
_cell.length_a   1.000
_cell.length_b   1.000
_cell.length_c   1.000
_cell.angle_alpha   90.00
_cell.angle_beta   90.00
_cell.angle_gamma   90.00
#
_symmetry.space_group_name_H-M   'P 1'
#
loop_
_entity.id
_entity.type
_entity.pdbx_description
1 polymer ?
#
loop_
_entity_poly.entity_id
_entity_poly.type
_entity_poly.pdbx_seq_one_letter_code
_entity_poly.pdbx_strand_id
1 'polypeptide(L)'
;MSEDKTQDCLTPNGTTIDTPTFFAGYSQHSAETLNSIADILKPDRSVVDIMSKTAEGLSKAYEYKTTSPEDLVFDLFRVQGTKDEASIGKLISVLRSFGLRDDDPRLRQTMDKIREYDQMNEEDNDVRHYRLNRTQFKDCVHPCIALISQALRNQLIVPNWPEFTSKIKEIFESCRSEKSGNVATYIPQLARQDPNRWGLSLCTIDGQRFSYGDSKIPFCVQSVSKAFNYAIVASDMGADYVHSFVGHEPSGRLYNEICLDANGKPHNPMISMLIFY
;
A
#
# COMPACT_ATOMS: atom_id res chain seq x y z
N MET A 1 33.58 -8.30 30.35
CA MET A 1 32.71 -8.84 31.41
C MET A 1 31.53 -7.90 31.51
N SER A 2 30.48 -8.13 30.71
CA SER A 2 29.32 -9.00 31.01
C SER A 2 28.46 -8.35 32.11
N GLU A 3 27.17 -8.09 31.97
CA GLU A 3 26.15 -8.65 31.07
C GLU A 3 24.91 -7.75 31.09
N ASP A 4 24.26 -7.69 29.93
CA ASP A 4 22.96 -7.10 29.66
C ASP A 4 21.85 -8.03 30.21
N LYS A 5 20.82 -7.48 30.86
CA LYS A 5 19.66 -8.24 31.35
C LYS A 5 18.39 -7.67 30.74
N THR A 6 18.10 -8.14 29.52
CA THR A 6 16.75 -8.14 28.95
C THR A 6 15.93 -9.21 29.68
N GLN A 7 14.81 -8.81 30.26
CA GLN A 7 13.94 -9.66 31.06
C GLN A 7 12.84 -10.22 30.17
N ASP A 8 12.99 -11.48 29.76
CA ASP A 8 11.98 -12.22 29.00
C ASP A 8 10.75 -12.52 29.88
N CYS A 9 9.57 -12.13 29.40
CA CYS A 9 8.30 -12.56 29.96
C CYS A 9 7.94 -13.95 29.39
N LEU A 10 8.05 -14.99 30.21
CA LEU A 10 7.62 -16.36 29.90
C LEU A 10 6.12 -16.53 30.14
N THR A 11 5.39 -17.15 29.20
CA THR A 11 4.03 -17.65 29.40
C THR A 11 4.01 -19.09 29.96
N PRO A 12 2.96 -19.53 30.69
CA PRO A 12 3.00 -20.71 31.56
C PRO A 12 2.89 -22.09 30.89
N ASN A 13 2.82 -22.18 29.57
CA ASN A 13 2.66 -23.46 28.86
C ASN A 13 3.80 -23.63 27.86
N GLY A 14 4.83 -24.39 28.25
CA GLY A 14 6.06 -24.66 27.48
C GLY A 14 5.83 -25.36 26.15
N THR A 15 5.33 -24.61 25.17
CA THR A 15 5.27 -25.01 23.76
C THR A 15 6.26 -24.12 23.04
N THR A 16 7.36 -24.70 22.55
CA THR A 16 8.26 -24.05 21.60
C THR A 16 7.43 -23.55 20.42
N ILE A 17 7.50 -22.24 20.17
CA ILE A 17 7.00 -21.67 18.92
C ILE A 17 7.98 -22.14 17.86
N ASP A 18 7.64 -23.23 17.17
CA ASP A 18 8.34 -23.64 15.96
C ASP A 18 8.28 -22.46 14.98
N THR A 19 9.41 -21.79 14.79
CA THR A 19 9.61 -20.89 13.68
C THR A 19 9.43 -21.71 12.40
N PRO A 20 8.45 -21.39 11.52
CA PRO A 20 8.27 -22.15 10.31
C PRO A 20 9.52 -21.96 9.46
N THR A 21 10.23 -23.05 9.24
CA THR A 21 11.36 -23.13 8.33
C THR A 21 10.83 -22.82 6.92
N PHE A 22 11.05 -21.59 6.47
CA PHE A 22 10.59 -21.06 5.17
C PHE A 22 11.45 -21.62 4.02
N PHE A 23 11.45 -22.94 3.80
CA PHE A 23 12.00 -23.52 2.57
C PHE A 23 11.30 -24.85 2.23
N ALA A 24 10.26 -24.76 1.38
CA ALA A 24 9.84 -25.84 0.49
C ALA A 24 8.96 -25.24 -0.62
N GLY A 25 9.32 -25.50 -1.88
CA GLY A 25 8.80 -24.81 -3.05
C GLY A 25 7.29 -24.97 -3.26
N TYR A 26 6.57 -23.87 -3.11
CA TYR A 26 5.27 -23.56 -3.70
C TYR A 26 5.29 -22.05 -3.95
N SER A 27 4.70 -21.61 -5.07
CA SER A 27 4.59 -20.19 -5.44
C SER A 27 4.26 -19.33 -4.22
N GLN A 28 5.07 -18.30 -3.93
CA GLN A 28 4.80 -17.37 -2.83
C GLN A 28 3.47 -16.61 -3.01
N HIS A 29 2.85 -16.68 -4.19
CA HIS A 29 1.57 -16.06 -4.52
C HIS A 29 0.37 -16.95 -4.17
N SER A 30 -0.71 -16.34 -3.67
CA SER A 30 -2.00 -17.01 -3.43
C SER A 30 -2.67 -17.48 -4.72
N ALA A 31 -3.59 -18.44 -4.61
CA ALA A 31 -4.36 -18.94 -5.76
C ALA A 31 -5.18 -17.84 -6.45
N GLU A 32 -5.76 -16.91 -5.70
CA GLU A 32 -6.55 -15.80 -6.23
C GLU A 32 -5.70 -14.77 -6.99
N THR A 33 -4.52 -14.43 -6.46
CA THR A 33 -3.54 -13.59 -7.15
C THR A 33 -3.08 -14.26 -8.43
N LEU A 34 -2.77 -15.57 -8.38
CA LEU A 34 -2.37 -16.34 -9.55
C LEU A 34 -3.46 -16.42 -10.61
N ASN A 35 -4.73 -16.60 -10.22
CA ASN A 35 -5.88 -16.59 -11.14
C ASN A 35 -6.05 -15.21 -11.80
N SER A 36 -5.95 -14.13 -11.02
CA SER A 36 -6.01 -12.77 -11.55
C SER A 36 -4.90 -12.52 -12.57
N ILE A 37 -3.68 -12.96 -12.27
CA ILE A 37 -2.54 -12.88 -13.19
C ILE A 37 -2.75 -13.78 -14.42
N ALA A 38 -3.33 -14.97 -14.25
CA ALA A 38 -3.65 -15.89 -15.35
C ALA A 38 -4.59 -15.24 -16.37
N ASP A 39 -5.65 -14.59 -15.89
CA ASP A 39 -6.63 -13.91 -16.73
C ASP A 39 -6.01 -12.74 -17.52
N ILE A 40 -5.04 -12.05 -16.92
CA ILE A 40 -4.31 -10.94 -17.56
C ILE A 40 -3.29 -11.46 -18.58
N LEU A 41 -2.46 -12.42 -18.18
CA LEU A 41 -1.36 -12.91 -19.00
C LEU A 41 -1.82 -13.82 -20.13
N LYS A 42 -2.88 -14.62 -19.90
CA LYS A 42 -3.38 -15.68 -20.79
C LYS A 42 -2.26 -16.60 -21.32
N PRO A 43 -1.46 -17.22 -20.45
CA PRO A 43 -0.30 -18.01 -20.89
C PRO A 43 -0.68 -19.40 -21.42
N ASP A 44 0.13 -19.96 -22.33
CA ASP A 44 0.00 -21.35 -22.82
C ASP A 44 0.48 -22.40 -21.82
N ARG A 45 1.03 -21.97 -20.68
CA ARG A 45 1.66 -22.81 -19.65
C ARG A 45 1.21 -22.37 -18.27
N SER A 46 1.47 -23.22 -17.27
CA SER A 46 1.14 -22.94 -15.87
C SER A 46 1.69 -21.58 -15.41
N VAL A 47 0.79 -20.68 -14.98
CA VAL A 47 1.11 -19.36 -14.42
C VAL A 47 1.96 -19.51 -13.17
N VAL A 48 1.72 -20.56 -12.38
CA VAL A 48 2.47 -20.89 -11.17
C VAL A 48 3.94 -21.09 -11.50
N ASP A 49 4.24 -21.89 -12.53
CA ASP A 49 5.62 -22.20 -12.93
C ASP A 49 6.33 -20.95 -13.48
N ILE A 50 5.60 -20.13 -14.23
CA ILE A 50 6.12 -18.89 -14.81
C ILE A 50 6.48 -17.91 -13.69
N MET A 51 5.54 -17.62 -12.79
CA MET A 51 5.76 -16.68 -11.69
C MET A 51 6.85 -17.18 -10.74
N SER A 52 6.88 -18.49 -10.43
CA SER A 52 7.92 -19.06 -9.57
C SER A 52 9.32 -18.92 -10.19
N LYS A 53 9.47 -19.18 -11.49
CA LYS A 53 10.76 -19.03 -12.20
C LYS A 53 11.19 -17.57 -12.28
N THR A 54 10.27 -16.67 -12.58
CA THR A 54 10.57 -15.23 -12.61
C THR A 54 10.96 -14.72 -11.22
N ALA A 55 10.23 -15.10 -10.17
CA ALA A 55 10.55 -14.69 -8.80
C ALA A 55 11.94 -15.20 -8.36
N GLU A 56 12.26 -16.47 -8.66
CA GLU A 56 13.59 -17.03 -8.40
C GLU A 56 14.67 -16.28 -9.19
N GLY A 57 14.45 -16.05 -10.49
CA GLY A 57 15.37 -15.29 -11.32
C GLY A 57 15.62 -13.88 -10.78
N LEU A 58 14.57 -13.15 -10.41
CA LEU A 58 14.66 -11.82 -9.83
C LEU A 58 15.38 -11.81 -8.47
N SER A 59 15.29 -12.91 -7.70
CA SER A 59 16.03 -13.03 -6.45
C SER A 59 17.54 -13.20 -6.66
N LYS A 60 17.94 -13.89 -7.73
CA LYS A 60 19.33 -14.22 -8.07
C LYS A 60 19.95 -13.28 -9.11
N ALA A 61 19.17 -12.33 -9.64
CA ALA A 61 19.59 -11.46 -10.75
C ALA A 61 20.83 -10.60 -10.43
N TYR A 62 21.07 -10.31 -9.14
CA TYR A 62 22.26 -9.59 -8.69
C TYR A 62 23.46 -10.51 -8.38
N GLU A 63 23.24 -11.83 -8.29
CA GLU A 63 24.29 -12.83 -8.01
C GLU A 63 24.96 -13.33 -9.30
N TYR A 64 24.21 -13.38 -10.42
CA TYR A 64 24.68 -13.88 -11.70
C TYR A 64 24.58 -12.81 -12.80
N LYS A 65 25.72 -12.43 -13.39
CA LYS A 65 25.85 -11.37 -14.42
C LYS A 65 25.18 -11.64 -15.78
N THR A 66 24.51 -12.77 -15.99
CA THR A 66 24.06 -13.18 -17.33
C THR A 66 22.70 -12.62 -17.75
N THR A 67 21.83 -12.17 -16.85
CA THR A 67 20.49 -11.67 -17.20
C THR A 67 20.06 -10.57 -16.25
N SER A 68 19.68 -9.40 -16.79
CA SER A 68 19.23 -8.27 -15.97
C SER A 68 17.80 -8.50 -15.43
N PRO A 69 17.42 -7.92 -14.28
CA PRO A 69 16.05 -7.99 -13.78
C PRO A 69 15.01 -7.55 -14.83
N GLU A 70 15.34 -6.53 -15.62
CA GLU A 70 14.50 -6.01 -16.69
C GLU A 70 14.28 -7.03 -17.81
N ASP A 71 15.28 -7.86 -18.13
CA ASP A 71 15.15 -8.95 -19.11
C ASP A 71 14.19 -10.03 -18.60
N LEU A 72 14.25 -10.37 -17.31
CA LEU A 72 13.34 -11.34 -16.70
C LEU A 72 11.89 -10.85 -16.69
N VAL A 73 11.68 -9.55 -16.39
CA VAL A 73 10.36 -8.94 -16.48
C VAL A 73 9.89 -8.90 -17.93
N PHE A 74 10.75 -8.54 -18.88
CA PHE A 74 10.41 -8.59 -20.31
C PHE A 74 9.93 -9.98 -20.74
N ASP A 75 10.70 -11.02 -20.39
CA ASP A 75 10.39 -12.40 -20.78
C ASP A 75 9.07 -12.89 -20.18
N LEU A 76 8.70 -12.43 -18.98
CA LEU A 76 7.42 -12.70 -18.33
C LEU A 76 6.24 -12.11 -19.13
N PHE A 77 6.39 -10.90 -19.67
CA PHE A 77 5.33 -10.18 -20.38
C PHE A 77 5.41 -10.29 -21.91
N ARG A 78 6.29 -11.16 -22.43
CA ARG A 78 6.49 -11.38 -23.86
C ARG A 78 5.20 -11.82 -24.54
N VAL A 79 4.91 -11.21 -25.69
CA VAL A 79 3.72 -11.54 -26.50
C VAL A 79 3.95 -12.86 -27.23
N GLN A 80 2.91 -13.71 -27.29
CA GLN A 80 2.95 -14.98 -28.01
C GLN A 80 3.02 -14.73 -29.53
N GLY A 81 3.83 -15.52 -30.24
CA GLY A 81 3.99 -15.42 -31.69
C GLY A 81 5.05 -14.41 -32.15
N THR A 82 5.52 -13.51 -31.29
CA THR A 82 6.65 -12.60 -31.57
C THR A 82 7.83 -12.92 -30.64
N LYS A 83 9.06 -12.78 -31.15
CA LYS A 83 10.27 -13.07 -30.36
C LYS A 83 10.77 -11.86 -29.55
N ASP A 84 10.39 -10.65 -29.96
CA ASP A 84 11.01 -9.42 -29.45
C ASP A 84 10.01 -8.35 -29.01
N GLU A 85 8.75 -8.71 -28.72
CA GLU A 85 7.76 -7.76 -28.18
C GLU A 85 7.22 -8.24 -26.83
N ALA A 86 7.05 -7.31 -25.89
CA ALA A 86 6.38 -7.55 -24.62
C ALA A 86 5.26 -6.54 -24.38
N SER A 87 4.22 -6.96 -23.64
CA SER A 87 3.07 -6.11 -23.36
C SER A 87 3.26 -5.32 -22.06
N ILE A 88 3.52 -4.02 -22.18
CA ILE A 88 3.64 -3.13 -21.02
C ILE A 88 2.27 -2.92 -20.33
N GLY A 89 1.17 -2.94 -21.09
CA GLY A 89 -0.18 -2.86 -20.54
C GLY A 89 -0.53 -4.04 -19.62
N LYS A 90 -0.06 -5.25 -19.94
CA LYS A 90 -0.19 -6.41 -19.06
C LYS A 90 0.62 -6.24 -17.77
N LEU A 91 1.83 -5.69 -17.84
CA LEU A 91 2.61 -5.37 -16.65
C LEU A 91 1.86 -4.40 -15.72
N ILE A 92 1.35 -3.28 -16.26
CA ILE A 92 0.58 -2.31 -15.48
C ILE A 92 -0.65 -2.98 -14.84
N SER A 93 -1.36 -3.83 -15.59
CA SER A 93 -2.51 -4.56 -15.07
C SER A 93 -2.15 -5.51 -13.93
N VAL A 94 -1.01 -6.20 -14.03
CA VAL A 94 -0.48 -7.05 -12.96
C VAL A 94 -0.11 -6.21 -11.73
N LEU A 95 0.57 -5.07 -11.89
CA LEU A 95 0.90 -4.17 -10.77
C LEU A 95 -0.37 -3.65 -10.06
N ARG A 96 -1.43 -3.33 -10.82
CA ARG A 96 -2.74 -2.97 -10.26
C ARG A 96 -3.36 -4.10 -9.45
N SER A 97 -3.19 -5.36 -9.87
CA SER A 97 -3.69 -6.52 -9.11
C SER A 97 -3.01 -6.67 -7.75
N PHE A 98 -1.77 -6.19 -7.61
CA PHE A 98 -1.04 -6.09 -6.35
C PHE A 98 -1.41 -4.85 -5.52
N GLY A 99 -2.29 -3.98 -6.02
CA GLY A 99 -2.74 -2.76 -5.35
C GLY A 99 -1.91 -1.52 -5.64
N LEU A 100 -0.91 -1.60 -6.52
CA LEU A 100 -0.12 -0.44 -6.96
C LEU A 100 -0.88 0.31 -8.06
N ARG A 101 -1.06 1.61 -7.90
CA ARG A 101 -1.83 2.44 -8.83
C ARG A 101 -0.94 3.19 -9.80
N ASP A 102 -1.48 3.59 -10.94
CA ASP A 102 -0.70 4.31 -11.96
C ASP A 102 -0.31 5.72 -11.52
N ASP A 103 -1.05 6.29 -10.56
CA ASP A 103 -0.74 7.57 -9.92
C ASP A 103 0.30 7.46 -8.79
N ASP A 104 0.94 6.28 -8.62
CA ASP A 104 2.04 6.13 -7.67
C ASP A 104 3.25 6.97 -8.12
N PRO A 105 3.72 7.94 -7.30
CA PRO A 105 4.85 8.79 -7.66
C PRO A 105 6.14 8.02 -7.99
N ARG A 106 6.32 6.82 -7.43
CA ARG A 106 7.49 5.95 -7.70
C ARG A 106 7.43 5.33 -9.10
N LEU A 107 6.23 5.19 -9.67
CA LEU A 107 6.02 4.71 -11.05
C LEU A 107 6.01 5.85 -12.08
N ARG A 108 6.06 7.12 -11.66
CA ARG A 108 5.92 8.29 -12.55
C ARG A 108 6.88 8.25 -13.73
N GLN A 109 8.17 8.01 -13.50
CA GLN A 109 9.17 7.99 -14.58
C GLN A 109 8.88 6.88 -15.59
N THR A 110 8.45 5.71 -15.13
CA THR A 110 8.03 4.61 -16.00
C THR A 110 6.79 4.98 -16.82
N MET A 111 5.79 5.60 -16.19
CA MET A 111 4.57 6.05 -16.88
C MET A 111 4.85 7.15 -17.91
N ASP A 112 5.77 8.07 -17.61
CA ASP A 112 6.17 9.13 -18.55
C ASP A 112 6.87 8.55 -19.78
N LYS A 113 7.82 7.62 -19.59
CA LYS A 113 8.48 6.91 -20.71
C LYS A 113 7.50 6.12 -21.57
N ILE A 114 6.52 5.47 -20.95
CA ILE A 114 5.47 4.75 -21.69
C ILE A 114 4.69 5.71 -22.57
N ARG A 115 4.33 6.90 -22.07
CA ARG A 115 3.65 7.94 -22.86
C ARG A 115 4.51 8.51 -23.97
N GLU A 116 5.82 8.69 -23.74
CA GLU A 116 6.76 9.14 -24.76
C GLU A 116 6.80 8.16 -25.94
N TYR A 117 6.93 6.86 -25.67
CA TYR A 117 6.90 5.83 -26.71
C TYR A 117 5.52 5.67 -27.36
N ASP A 118 4.44 5.95 -26.62
CA ASP A 118 3.08 5.94 -27.16
C ASP A 118 2.92 7.02 -28.24
N GLN A 119 3.32 8.26 -27.92
CA GLN A 119 3.26 9.43 -28.80
C GLN A 119 4.16 9.29 -30.04
N MET A 120 5.33 8.66 -29.91
CA MET A 120 6.23 8.42 -31.04
C MET A 120 5.67 7.44 -32.08
N ASN A 121 4.67 6.64 -31.72
CA ASN A 121 4.08 5.62 -32.59
C ASN A 121 2.73 6.04 -33.23
N GLU A 122 2.23 7.26 -32.97
CA GLU A 122 0.91 7.74 -33.46
C GLU A 122 0.79 7.85 -34.99
N GLU A 123 1.88 7.69 -35.76
CA GLU A 123 1.84 7.67 -37.23
C GLU A 123 1.27 6.35 -37.80
N ASP A 124 1.20 5.28 -36.99
CA ASP A 124 0.58 4.00 -37.36
C ASP A 124 -0.75 3.89 -36.60
N ASN A 125 -1.89 3.86 -37.29
CA ASN A 125 -3.26 3.74 -36.72
C ASN A 125 -3.51 2.42 -35.96
N ASP A 126 -2.45 1.72 -35.53
CA ASP A 126 -2.47 0.37 -35.00
C ASP A 126 -2.49 0.40 -33.47
N VAL A 127 -3.37 -0.43 -32.88
CA VAL A 127 -3.64 -0.53 -31.43
C VAL A 127 -2.46 -1.17 -30.67
N ARG A 128 -1.25 -1.17 -31.25
CA ARG A 128 -0.03 -1.84 -30.74
C ARG A 128 0.75 -1.02 -29.71
N HIS A 129 0.29 0.17 -29.34
CA HIS A 129 0.91 1.07 -28.36
C HIS A 129 1.21 0.47 -26.97
N TYR A 130 0.64 -0.71 -26.67
CA TYR A 130 0.96 -1.48 -25.46
C TYR A 130 2.03 -2.55 -25.66
N ARG A 131 2.63 -2.65 -26.85
CA ARG A 131 3.70 -3.60 -27.19
C ARG A 131 4.99 -2.83 -27.43
N LEU A 132 6.01 -3.17 -26.67
CA LEU A 132 7.32 -2.55 -26.77
C LEU A 132 8.35 -3.60 -27.15
N ASN A 133 9.33 -3.20 -27.95
CA ASN A 133 10.49 -4.07 -28.18
C ASN A 133 11.33 -4.19 -26.89
N ARG A 134 12.29 -5.13 -26.87
CA ARG A 134 13.10 -5.38 -25.67
C ARG A 134 13.78 -4.13 -25.13
N THR A 135 14.37 -3.31 -25.98
CA THR A 135 15.08 -2.10 -25.54
C THR A 135 14.12 -1.08 -24.95
N GLN A 136 13.00 -0.80 -25.63
CA GLN A 136 11.97 0.15 -25.19
C GLN A 136 11.33 -0.30 -23.86
N PHE A 137 11.00 -1.58 -23.73
CA PHE A 137 10.41 -2.13 -22.51
C PHE A 137 11.36 -2.00 -21.33
N LYS A 138 12.64 -2.36 -21.50
CA LYS A 138 13.66 -2.22 -20.46
C LYS A 138 13.81 -0.77 -20.03
N ASP A 139 13.87 0.15 -21.00
CA ASP A 139 13.97 1.58 -20.71
C ASP A 139 12.78 2.08 -19.88
N CYS A 140 11.57 1.61 -20.18
CA CYS A 140 10.36 1.94 -19.41
C CYS A 140 10.41 1.42 -17.97
N VAL A 141 10.80 0.16 -17.75
CA VAL A 141 10.72 -0.47 -16.41
C VAL A 141 11.92 -0.16 -15.52
N HIS A 142 13.08 0.15 -16.10
CA HIS A 142 14.33 0.37 -15.38
C HIS A 142 14.20 1.37 -14.21
N PRO A 143 13.55 2.54 -14.34
CA PRO A 143 13.43 3.51 -13.24
C PRO A 143 12.76 3.00 -11.97
N CYS A 144 11.86 2.00 -12.08
CA CYS A 144 11.13 1.44 -10.94
C CYS A 144 11.30 -0.09 -10.81
N ILE A 145 12.36 -0.64 -11.40
CA ILE A 145 12.56 -2.10 -11.47
C ILE A 145 12.61 -2.76 -10.10
N ALA A 146 13.12 -2.07 -9.07
CA ALA A 146 13.13 -2.59 -7.70
C ALA A 146 11.71 -2.81 -7.15
N LEU A 147 10.81 -1.83 -7.34
CA LEU A 147 9.40 -1.93 -6.91
C LEU A 147 8.65 -3.00 -7.72
N ILE A 148 8.85 -3.04 -9.04
CA ILE A 148 8.28 -4.08 -9.91
C ILE A 148 8.75 -5.46 -9.45
N SER A 149 10.04 -5.61 -9.17
CA SER A 149 10.62 -6.88 -8.73
C SER A 149 10.07 -7.31 -7.38
N GLN A 150 9.95 -6.38 -6.42
CA GLN A 150 9.34 -6.64 -5.11
C GLN A 150 7.89 -7.13 -5.25
N ALA A 151 7.09 -6.46 -6.10
CA ALA A 151 5.71 -6.84 -6.36
C ALA A 151 5.61 -8.24 -7.02
N LEU A 152 6.38 -8.48 -8.08
CA LEU A 152 6.39 -9.75 -8.80
C LEU A 152 6.94 -10.92 -7.97
N ARG A 153 7.73 -10.64 -6.94
CA ARG A 153 8.21 -11.65 -5.97
C ARG A 153 7.25 -11.86 -4.80
N ASN A 154 6.07 -11.22 -4.79
CA ASN A 154 5.12 -11.23 -3.70
C ASN A 154 5.66 -10.70 -2.35
N GLN A 155 6.57 -9.74 -2.39
CA GLN A 155 7.25 -9.19 -1.21
C GLN A 155 6.67 -7.85 -0.75
N LEU A 156 5.42 -7.57 -1.10
CA LEU A 156 4.65 -6.47 -0.52
C LEU A 156 4.06 -6.92 0.81
N ILE A 157 3.85 -5.97 1.73
CA ILE A 157 3.39 -6.19 3.10
C ILE A 157 2.05 -6.90 3.17
N VAL A 158 1.18 -6.72 2.17
CA VAL A 158 -0.03 -7.52 1.98
C VAL A 158 0.14 -8.37 0.71
N PRO A 159 0.55 -9.64 0.83
CA PRO A 159 0.85 -10.48 -0.33
C PRO A 159 -0.40 -10.93 -1.11
N ASN A 160 -1.53 -11.15 -0.44
CA ASN A 160 -2.80 -11.50 -1.09
C ASN A 160 -3.76 -10.29 -1.14
N TRP A 161 -3.43 -9.33 -2.01
CA TRP A 161 -4.19 -8.09 -2.13
C TRP A 161 -5.67 -8.29 -2.55
N PRO A 162 -6.00 -9.15 -3.54
CA PRO A 162 -7.40 -9.39 -3.93
C PRO A 162 -8.26 -9.93 -2.77
N GLU A 163 -7.80 -10.98 -2.08
CA GLU A 163 -8.52 -11.56 -0.94
C GLU A 163 -8.70 -10.53 0.18
N PHE A 164 -7.63 -9.81 0.50
CA PHE A 164 -7.64 -8.79 1.54
C PHE A 164 -8.70 -7.72 1.26
N THR A 165 -8.70 -7.16 0.04
CA THR A 165 -9.69 -6.15 -0.34
C THR A 165 -11.11 -6.69 -0.41
N SER A 166 -11.30 -7.97 -0.75
CA SER A 166 -12.61 -8.64 -0.66
C SER A 166 -13.14 -8.66 0.77
N LYS A 167 -12.34 -9.10 1.74
CA LYS A 167 -12.72 -9.12 3.16
C LYS A 167 -13.00 -7.72 3.70
N ILE A 168 -12.19 -6.74 3.32
CA ILE A 168 -12.42 -5.33 3.66
C ILE A 168 -13.78 -4.85 3.13
N LYS A 169 -14.14 -5.23 1.89
CA LYS A 169 -15.42 -4.90 1.29
C LYS A 169 -16.59 -5.54 2.04
N GLU A 170 -16.46 -6.79 2.47
CA GLU A 170 -17.46 -7.48 3.30
C GLU A 170 -17.68 -6.75 4.64
N ILE A 171 -16.61 -6.34 5.31
CA ILE A 171 -16.67 -5.54 6.54
C ILE A 171 -17.33 -4.19 6.27
N PHE A 172 -16.96 -3.53 5.17
CA PHE A 172 -17.55 -2.25 4.79
C PHE A 172 -19.07 -2.35 4.62
N GLU A 173 -19.55 -3.38 3.93
CA GLU A 173 -20.99 -3.57 3.70
C GLU A 173 -21.74 -4.00 4.97
N SER A 174 -21.13 -4.80 5.84
CA SER A 174 -21.75 -5.14 7.13
C SER A 174 -21.94 -3.90 8.01
N CYS A 175 -20.92 -3.04 8.10
CA CYS A 175 -21.00 -1.78 8.84
C CYS A 175 -21.91 -0.74 8.18
N ARG A 176 -22.07 -0.75 6.85
CA ARG A 176 -22.89 0.23 6.11
C ARG A 176 -24.37 0.22 6.53
N SER A 177 -24.84 -0.93 7.03
CA SER A 177 -26.21 -1.12 7.50
C SER A 177 -26.52 -0.35 8.80
N GLU A 178 -25.48 0.05 9.54
CA GLU A 178 -25.62 0.86 10.75
C GLU A 178 -25.98 2.31 10.37
N LYS A 179 -27.14 2.77 10.86
CA LYS A 179 -27.70 4.11 10.58
C LYS A 179 -27.93 4.93 11.84
N SER A 180 -27.53 4.43 13.00
CA SER A 180 -27.55 5.20 14.23
C SER A 180 -26.55 6.37 14.21
N GLY A 181 -26.70 7.28 15.16
CA GLY A 181 -25.92 8.51 15.24
C GLY A 181 -26.66 9.71 14.64
N ASN A 182 -26.13 10.90 14.93
CA ASN A 182 -26.66 12.16 14.41
C ASN A 182 -25.52 12.95 13.78
N VAL A 183 -25.81 13.64 12.67
CA VAL A 183 -24.87 14.59 12.07
C VAL A 183 -24.55 15.69 13.08
N ALA A 184 -23.29 16.11 13.15
CA ALA A 184 -22.88 17.23 13.98
C ALA A 184 -23.54 18.53 13.49
N THR A 185 -24.46 19.08 14.28
CA THR A 185 -25.25 20.27 13.90
C THR A 185 -24.74 21.59 14.49
N TYR A 186 -23.76 21.54 15.41
CA TYR A 186 -23.23 22.73 16.09
C TYR A 186 -22.40 23.65 15.16
N ILE A 187 -21.90 23.13 14.04
CA ILE A 187 -21.27 23.92 12.96
C ILE A 187 -22.16 23.83 11.71
N PRO A 188 -22.64 24.96 11.15
CA PRO A 188 -23.56 24.96 10.00
C PRO A 188 -23.04 24.18 8.77
N GLN A 189 -21.73 24.19 8.53
CA GLN A 189 -21.10 23.48 7.43
C GLN A 189 -21.11 21.95 7.62
N LEU A 190 -21.09 21.48 8.88
CA LEU A 190 -21.21 20.05 9.21
C LEU A 190 -22.67 19.59 9.14
N ALA A 191 -23.61 20.45 9.52
CA ALA A 191 -25.05 20.17 9.44
C ALA A 191 -25.56 19.89 8.02
N ARG A 192 -24.84 20.36 6.99
CA ARG A 192 -25.16 20.17 5.57
C ARG A 192 -24.68 18.84 4.99
N GLN A 193 -23.97 18.02 5.77
CA GLN A 193 -23.47 16.74 5.30
C GLN A 193 -24.60 15.71 5.22
N ASP A 194 -24.59 14.91 4.15
CA ASP A 194 -25.55 13.82 3.98
C ASP A 194 -25.18 12.66 4.93
N PRO A 195 -26.10 12.25 5.85
CA PRO A 195 -25.84 11.17 6.80
C PRO A 195 -25.66 9.80 6.15
N ASN A 196 -26.02 9.64 4.87
CA ASN A 196 -25.88 8.38 4.16
C ASN A 196 -24.48 8.20 3.53
N ARG A 197 -23.62 9.21 3.58
CA ARG A 197 -22.26 9.15 3.05
C ARG A 197 -21.44 8.12 3.82
N TRP A 198 -20.89 7.16 3.09
CA TRP A 198 -20.08 6.10 3.67
C TRP A 198 -18.92 5.76 2.72
N GLY A 199 -17.70 6.02 3.18
CA GLY A 199 -16.50 5.91 2.35
C GLY A 199 -15.35 5.29 3.12
N LEU A 200 -14.53 4.51 2.40
CA LEU A 200 -13.34 3.86 2.94
C LEU A 200 -12.18 4.07 1.98
N SER A 201 -11.01 4.38 2.53
CA SER A 201 -9.76 4.35 1.77
C SER A 201 -8.65 3.73 2.62
N LEU A 202 -7.82 2.92 1.97
CA LEU A 202 -6.69 2.21 2.55
C LEU A 202 -5.42 2.51 1.75
N CYS A 203 -4.31 2.64 2.46
CA CYS A 203 -2.97 2.75 1.89
C CYS A 203 -2.00 2.00 2.82
N THR A 204 -1.29 0.99 2.30
CA THR A 204 -0.27 0.28 3.07
C THR A 204 1.06 1.05 3.05
N ILE A 205 2.01 0.64 3.89
CA ILE A 205 3.36 1.21 3.93
C ILE A 205 4.13 1.00 2.60
N ASP A 206 3.78 -0.04 1.84
CA ASP A 206 4.35 -0.30 0.53
C ASP A 206 3.62 0.42 -0.61
N GLY A 207 2.59 1.22 -0.30
CA GLY A 207 1.82 1.99 -1.26
C GLY A 207 0.69 1.21 -1.96
N GLN A 208 0.32 0.03 -1.45
CA GLN A 208 -0.87 -0.68 -1.95
C GLN A 208 -2.13 0.08 -1.52
N ARG A 209 -3.02 0.38 -2.48
CA ARG A 209 -4.16 1.29 -2.26
C ARG A 209 -5.48 0.69 -2.71
N PHE A 210 -6.50 0.84 -1.88
CA PHE A 210 -7.88 0.43 -2.15
C PHE A 210 -8.85 1.48 -1.61
N SER A 211 -9.87 1.83 -2.38
CA SER A 211 -10.90 2.78 -1.94
C SER A 211 -12.27 2.27 -2.37
N TYR A 212 -13.27 2.48 -1.52
CA TYR A 212 -14.63 1.98 -1.73
C TYR A 212 -15.67 2.97 -1.17
N GLY A 213 -16.89 2.95 -1.72
CA GLY A 213 -17.93 3.92 -1.39
C GLY A 213 -17.54 5.38 -1.70
N ASP A 214 -18.03 6.31 -0.87
CA ASP A 214 -17.90 7.77 -1.03
C ASP A 214 -16.50 8.33 -0.67
N SER A 215 -15.46 7.54 -0.90
CA SER A 215 -14.07 7.82 -0.52
C SER A 215 -13.43 9.06 -1.14
N LYS A 216 -14.03 9.61 -2.21
CA LYS A 216 -13.53 10.82 -2.90
C LYS A 216 -14.26 12.09 -2.49
N ILE A 217 -15.27 12.00 -1.62
CA ILE A 217 -16.00 13.18 -1.15
C ILE A 217 -15.14 13.90 -0.11
N PRO A 218 -14.75 15.16 -0.34
CA PRO A 218 -13.96 15.91 0.63
C PRO A 218 -14.80 16.25 1.87
N PHE A 219 -14.17 16.16 3.03
CA PHE A 219 -14.73 16.59 4.31
C PHE A 219 -13.65 17.22 5.18
N CYS A 220 -14.05 18.00 6.19
CA CYS A 220 -13.10 18.63 7.11
C CYS A 220 -12.45 17.57 8.01
N VAL A 221 -11.13 17.63 8.16
CA VAL A 221 -10.34 16.67 8.97
C VAL A 221 -10.73 16.68 10.46
N GLN A 222 -11.22 17.82 10.98
CA GLN A 222 -11.64 17.98 12.39
C GLN A 222 -10.54 17.52 13.37
N SER A 223 -10.90 16.92 14.50
CA SER A 223 -9.95 16.53 15.56
C SER A 223 -8.83 15.57 15.12
N VAL A 224 -8.96 14.91 13.96
CA VAL A 224 -7.87 14.11 13.39
C VAL A 224 -6.62 14.96 13.10
N SER A 225 -6.79 16.28 12.88
CA SER A 225 -5.67 17.21 12.65
C SER A 225 -4.70 17.32 13.83
N LYS A 226 -5.16 17.03 15.06
CA LYS A 226 -4.32 17.11 16.28
C LYS A 226 -3.14 16.15 16.24
N ALA A 227 -3.36 14.94 15.70
CA ALA A 227 -2.29 13.95 15.56
C ALA A 227 -1.19 14.44 14.62
N PHE A 228 -1.57 15.05 13.49
CA PHE A 228 -0.62 15.62 12.54
C PHE A 228 0.12 16.82 13.12
N ASN A 229 -0.59 17.72 13.80
CA ASN A 229 0.03 18.88 14.45
C ASN A 229 1.05 18.44 15.51
N TYR A 230 0.71 17.46 16.34
CA TYR A 230 1.64 16.91 17.30
C TYR A 230 2.89 16.32 16.62
N ALA A 231 2.70 15.50 15.58
CA ALA A 231 3.82 14.90 14.85
C ALA A 231 4.77 15.94 14.25
N ILE A 232 4.23 17.03 13.68
CA ILE A 232 5.03 18.13 13.12
C ILE A 232 5.84 18.82 14.23
N VAL A 233 5.17 19.25 15.30
CA VAL A 233 5.84 20.00 16.38
C VAL A 233 6.86 19.12 17.11
N ALA A 234 6.55 17.85 17.33
CA ALA A 234 7.47 16.90 17.95
C ALA A 234 8.67 16.59 17.05
N SER A 235 8.49 16.55 15.72
CA SER A 235 9.58 16.39 14.75
C SER A 235 10.50 17.62 14.73
N ASP A 236 9.93 18.82 14.79
CA ASP A 236 10.69 20.07 14.66
C ASP A 236 11.40 20.46 15.96
N MET A 237 10.75 20.25 17.11
CA MET A 237 11.21 20.75 18.42
C MET A 237 11.71 19.63 19.36
N GLY A 238 11.49 18.37 19.00
CA GLY A 238 11.73 17.22 19.86
C GLY A 238 10.56 16.94 20.81
N ALA A 239 10.27 15.66 21.04
CA ALA A 239 9.17 15.22 21.88
C ALA A 239 9.28 15.75 23.32
N ASP A 240 10.47 15.72 23.90
CA ASP A 240 10.71 16.18 25.28
C ASP A 240 10.35 17.65 25.48
N TYR A 241 10.66 18.49 24.48
CA TYR A 241 10.30 19.91 24.51
C TYR A 241 8.79 20.10 24.46
N VAL A 242 8.10 19.41 23.55
CA VAL A 242 6.63 19.46 23.44
C VAL A 242 5.99 19.03 24.76
N HIS A 243 6.50 17.97 25.37
CA HIS A 243 5.97 17.46 26.62
C HIS A 243 6.32 18.27 27.87
N SER A 244 7.17 19.28 27.72
CA SER A 244 7.28 20.34 28.73
C SER A 244 6.01 21.21 28.80
N PHE A 245 5.14 21.18 27.78
CA PHE A 245 3.88 21.95 27.73
C PHE A 245 2.61 21.09 27.77
N VAL A 246 2.67 19.82 27.34
CA VAL A 246 1.53 18.90 27.30
C VAL A 246 1.90 17.53 27.89
N GLY A 247 1.00 16.91 28.65
CA GLY A 247 1.23 15.60 29.24
C GLY A 247 1.25 14.46 28.21
N HIS A 248 1.44 13.24 28.73
CA HIS A 248 1.42 12.00 27.96
C HIS A 248 0.17 11.14 28.22
N GLU A 249 -0.52 11.35 29.34
CA GLU A 249 -1.48 10.40 29.88
C GLU A 249 -2.91 10.67 29.41
N PRO A 250 -3.75 9.63 29.31
CA PRO A 250 -5.19 9.82 29.15
C PRO A 250 -5.76 10.54 30.38
N SER A 251 -6.67 11.49 30.18
CA SER A 251 -7.28 12.24 31.29
C SER A 251 -8.20 11.39 32.18
N GLY A 252 -8.62 10.21 31.73
CA GLY A 252 -9.59 9.36 32.44
C GLY A 252 -11.00 9.98 32.57
N ARG A 253 -11.25 11.12 31.91
CA ARG A 253 -12.50 11.89 31.96
C ARG A 253 -13.06 12.14 30.57
N LEU A 254 -14.34 12.52 30.49
CA LEU A 254 -15.02 12.79 29.23
C LEU A 254 -14.35 13.95 28.47
N TYR A 255 -14.34 13.86 27.13
CA TYR A 255 -13.66 14.78 26.20
C TYR A 255 -14.00 16.27 26.36
N ASN A 256 -15.15 16.60 26.97
CA ASN A 256 -15.66 17.97 27.08
C ASN A 256 -15.32 18.65 28.42
N GLU A 257 -14.58 18.00 29.31
CA GLU A 257 -14.12 18.65 30.55
C GLU A 257 -12.75 19.29 30.34
N ILE A 258 -12.62 20.57 30.69
CA ILE A 258 -11.31 21.23 30.78
C ILE A 258 -10.57 20.57 31.95
N CYS A 259 -9.69 19.63 31.64
CA CYS A 259 -8.89 18.91 32.62
C CYS A 259 -7.43 19.26 32.41
N LEU A 260 -6.90 20.03 33.36
CA LEU A 260 -5.48 20.20 33.54
C LEU A 260 -4.99 19.14 34.53
N ASP A 261 -3.77 18.66 34.32
CA ASP A 261 -3.06 17.88 35.31
C ASP A 261 -2.70 18.73 36.54
N ALA A 262 -2.11 18.10 37.56
CA ALA A 262 -1.68 18.79 38.78
C ALA A 262 -0.64 19.91 38.55
N ASN A 263 -0.03 19.96 37.35
CA ASN A 263 0.96 20.95 36.93
C ASN A 263 0.36 22.03 36.01
N GLY A 264 -0.96 22.05 35.81
CA GLY A 264 -1.62 23.03 34.96
C GLY A 264 -1.46 22.76 33.45
N LYS A 265 -1.04 21.56 33.05
CA LYS A 265 -0.87 21.17 31.64
C LYS A 265 -2.05 20.35 31.13
N PRO A 266 -2.39 20.43 29.83
CA PRO A 266 -3.35 19.49 29.24
C PRO A 266 -2.80 18.06 29.31
N HIS A 267 -3.65 17.07 29.58
CA HIS A 267 -3.22 15.68 29.81
C HIS A 267 -2.51 15.04 28.61
N ASN A 268 -2.95 15.32 27.38
CA ASN A 268 -2.34 14.82 26.15
C ASN A 268 -2.72 15.71 24.94
N PRO A 269 -1.95 15.65 23.83
CA PRO A 269 -2.17 16.48 22.64
C PRO A 269 -3.47 16.17 21.87
N MET A 270 -4.20 15.11 22.23
CA MET A 270 -5.44 14.70 21.54
C MET A 270 -6.70 15.28 22.17
N ILE A 271 -6.60 15.89 23.35
CA ILE A 271 -7.72 16.56 24.01
C ILE A 271 -7.88 17.98 23.46
N SER A 272 -9.14 18.39 23.23
CA SER A 272 -9.42 19.81 22.97
C SER A 272 -9.36 20.59 24.27
N MET A 273 -8.30 21.38 24.46
CA MET A 273 -8.40 22.58 25.28
C MET A 273 -9.21 23.58 24.46
N LEU A 274 -10.43 23.88 24.88
CA LEU A 274 -11.32 24.80 24.18
C LEU A 274 -10.63 26.17 24.03
N ILE A 275 -10.09 26.46 22.85
CA ILE A 275 -9.93 27.83 22.35
C ILE A 275 -10.66 27.87 21.02
N PHE A 276 -11.99 27.92 21.10
CA PHE A 276 -12.75 28.58 20.05
C PHE A 276 -12.45 30.07 20.21
N TYR A 277 -11.70 30.65 19.27
CA TYR A 277 -11.68 32.10 19.06
C TYR A 277 -13.01 32.53 18.43
#